data_AF-A0AAN0NFS5-F1
#
_entry.id   AF-A0AAN0NFS5-F1
#
_cell.length_a   1.000
_cell.length_b   1.000
_cell.length_c   1.000
_cell.angle_alpha   90.00
_cell.angle_beta   90.00
_cell.angle_gamma   90.00
#
_symmetry.space_group_name_H-M   'P 1'
#
loop_
_entity.id
_entity.type
_entity.pdbx_description
1 polymer ?
#
loop_
_entity_poly.entity_id
_entity_poly.type
_entity_poly.pdbx_seq_one_letter_code
_entity_poly.pdbx_strand_id
1 'polypeptide(L)'
;MGKKNAVELNALREDFINGCLREGHDRELANEIYDLIEKFANYGFNKSHSVAYGLIAYQLSYLKANYPHLFYTELLSSVLGSDVKTRQYIDECRRRNVSLLSVNLDHSHSAYTLDGVKIRMPFTIIKGISGTIAREIEAERSENGSYKSFYDAVSRLNLVGVKKSHFEMLIKAGAMDYFGANRESMLASLEEAIRYANIIKVEKDGRKQLNFSLISEPIFTQS
;
A
#
# COMPACT_ATOMS: atom_id res chain seq x y z
N MET A 1 41.62 12.42 8.55
CA MET A 1 41.58 13.57 7.62
C MET A 1 40.37 14.50 7.83
N GLY A 2 39.21 14.03 8.33
CA GLY A 2 38.03 14.90 8.51
C GLY A 2 38.13 15.99 9.59
N LYS A 3 39.03 15.86 10.58
CA LYS A 3 39.48 16.98 11.44
C LYS A 3 40.87 17.40 10.94
N LYS A 4 40.95 18.57 10.31
CA LYS A 4 42.15 19.11 9.64
C LYS A 4 43.17 19.67 10.63
N ASN A 5 43.72 18.86 11.52
CA ASN A 5 44.93 19.23 12.26
C ASN A 5 46.14 19.02 11.35
N ALA A 6 46.65 20.09 10.74
CA ALA A 6 47.76 20.03 9.80
C ALA A 6 49.05 19.41 10.39
N VAL A 7 49.29 19.62 11.68
CA VAL A 7 50.45 19.08 12.39
C VAL A 7 50.38 17.54 12.50
N GLU A 8 49.21 17.00 12.84
CA GLU A 8 49.00 15.54 12.96
C GLU A 8 49.03 14.86 11.58
N LEU A 9 48.50 15.52 10.54
CA LEU A 9 48.51 14.99 9.18
C LEU A 9 49.91 14.92 8.58
N ASN A 10 50.77 15.91 8.86
CA ASN A 10 52.16 15.90 8.42
C ASN A 10 53.00 14.84 9.14
N ALA A 11 52.74 14.60 10.43
CA ALA A 11 53.39 13.51 11.17
C ALA A 11 53.02 12.14 10.59
N LEU A 12 51.72 11.90 10.31
CA LEU A 12 51.25 10.66 9.68
C LEU A 12 51.82 10.45 8.27
N ARG A 13 52.09 11.53 7.53
CA ARG A 13 52.73 11.47 6.20
C ARG A 13 54.16 10.97 6.29
N GLU A 14 54.98 11.56 7.16
CA GLU A 14 56.38 11.13 7.32
C GLU A 14 56.46 9.68 7.86
N ASP A 15 55.56 9.29 8.77
CA ASP A 15 55.48 7.91 9.26
C ASP A 15 55.16 6.92 8.13
N PHE A 16 54.23 7.26 7.24
CA PHE A 16 53.88 6.44 6.07
C PHE A 16 55.08 6.30 5.12
N ILE A 17 55.74 7.41 4.77
CA ILE A 17 56.89 7.43 3.86
C ILE A 17 58.05 6.60 4.43
N ASN A 18 58.38 6.77 5.71
CA ASN A 18 59.41 6.00 6.37
C ASN A 18 59.06 4.50 6.45
N GLY A 19 57.77 4.17 6.60
CA GLY A 19 57.25 2.81 6.46
C GLY A 19 57.54 2.21 5.08
N CYS A 20 57.19 2.94 4.00
CA CYS A 20 57.44 2.51 2.63
C CYS A 20 58.93 2.32 2.31
N LEU A 21 59.80 3.21 2.81
CA LEU A 21 61.25 3.11 2.64
C LEU A 21 61.83 1.85 3.30
N ARG A 22 61.31 1.45 4.46
CA ARG A 22 61.72 0.20 5.14
C ARG A 22 61.32 -1.06 4.38
N GLU A 23 60.19 -1.02 3.67
CA GLU A 23 59.74 -2.09 2.78
C GLU A 23 60.46 -2.08 1.41
N GLY A 24 61.39 -1.14 1.19
CA GLY A 24 62.22 -1.07 -0.03
C GLY A 24 61.61 -0.26 -1.18
N HIS A 25 60.58 0.54 -0.94
CA HIS A 25 59.98 1.43 -1.94
C HIS A 25 60.65 2.80 -1.99
N ASP A 26 60.64 3.44 -3.16
CA ASP A 26 61.21 4.78 -3.36
C ASP A 26 60.37 5.89 -2.70
N ARG A 27 61.05 6.95 -2.26
CA ARG A 27 60.45 8.11 -1.57
C ARG A 27 59.51 8.89 -2.49
N GLU A 28 59.84 9.00 -3.77
CA GLU A 28 58.99 9.70 -4.75
C GLU A 28 57.65 8.98 -4.90
N LEU A 29 57.67 7.67 -5.13
CA LEU A 29 56.47 6.84 -5.23
C LEU A 29 55.62 6.88 -3.94
N ALA A 30 56.26 6.82 -2.77
CA ALA A 30 55.55 6.89 -1.49
C ALA A 30 54.79 8.21 -1.31
N ASN A 31 55.38 9.33 -1.76
CA ASN A 31 54.70 10.63 -1.73
C ASN A 31 53.52 10.68 -2.70
N GLU A 32 53.68 10.17 -3.92
CA GLU A 32 52.59 10.13 -4.89
C GLU A 32 51.38 9.31 -4.39
N ILE A 33 51.64 8.15 -3.78
CA ILE A 33 50.59 7.29 -3.21
C ILE A 33 49.90 8.00 -2.03
N TYR A 34 50.65 8.66 -1.14
CA TYR A 34 50.05 9.36 -0.01
C TYR A 34 49.18 10.53 -0.46
N ASP A 35 49.63 11.33 -1.44
CA ASP A 35 48.84 12.42 -2.03
C ASP A 35 47.55 11.87 -2.68
N LEU A 36 47.60 10.67 -3.27
CA LEU A 36 46.43 9.99 -3.81
C LEU A 36 45.46 9.56 -2.69
N ILE A 37 45.98 8.98 -1.61
CA ILE A 37 45.19 8.60 -0.42
C ILE A 37 44.49 9.84 0.17
N GLU A 38 45.19 10.98 0.29
CA GLU A 38 44.61 12.23 0.80
C GLU A 38 43.48 12.75 -0.10
N LYS A 39 43.69 12.73 -1.42
CA LYS A 39 42.65 13.09 -2.39
C LYS A 39 41.42 12.17 -2.28
N PHE A 40 41.62 10.86 -2.21
CA PHE A 40 40.53 9.90 -2.07
C PHE A 40 39.85 9.96 -0.70
N ALA A 41 40.56 10.25 0.38
CA ALA A 41 39.99 10.32 1.72
C ALA A 41 38.89 11.40 1.85
N ASN A 42 38.91 12.44 0.99
CA ASN A 42 37.87 13.46 0.94
C ASN A 42 36.53 12.94 0.34
N TYR A 43 36.58 11.89 -0.48
CA TYR A 43 35.41 11.29 -1.14
C TYR A 43 35.21 9.81 -0.78
N GLY A 44 36.07 9.27 0.08
CA GLY A 44 36.06 7.89 0.50
C GLY A 44 34.79 7.57 1.26
N PHE A 45 34.07 6.55 0.80
CA PHE A 45 32.83 6.14 1.42
C PHE A 45 33.02 4.87 2.25
N ASN A 46 32.27 4.75 3.34
CA ASN A 46 32.34 3.58 4.20
C ASN A 46 31.81 2.33 3.47
N LYS A 47 32.71 1.38 3.18
CA LYS A 47 32.38 0.14 2.46
C LYS A 47 31.32 -0.71 3.18
N SER A 48 31.36 -0.85 4.50
CA SER A 48 30.40 -1.71 5.21
C SER A 48 28.98 -1.13 5.10
N HIS A 49 28.84 0.19 5.16
CA HIS A 49 27.56 0.86 4.91
C HIS A 49 27.08 0.65 3.47
N SER A 50 27.94 0.88 2.46
CA SER A 50 27.56 0.69 1.05
C SER A 50 27.13 -0.74 0.73
N VAL A 51 27.86 -1.74 1.25
CA VAL A 51 27.55 -3.15 0.99
C VAL A 51 26.21 -3.54 1.62
N ALA A 52 25.93 -3.11 2.85
CA ALA A 52 24.68 -3.41 3.53
C ALA A 52 23.46 -2.85 2.77
N TYR A 53 23.49 -1.58 2.38
CA TYR A 53 22.40 -0.98 1.60
C TYR A 53 22.32 -1.52 0.16
N GLY A 54 23.46 -1.79 -0.46
CA GLY A 54 23.53 -2.41 -1.78
C GLY A 54 22.86 -3.79 -1.82
N LEU A 55 23.03 -4.59 -0.77
CA LEU A 55 22.38 -5.89 -0.64
C LEU A 55 20.85 -5.76 -0.59
N ILE A 56 20.33 -4.83 0.21
CA ILE A 56 18.87 -4.58 0.29
C ILE A 56 18.33 -4.09 -1.07
N ALA A 57 19.05 -3.17 -1.72
CA ALA A 57 18.66 -2.67 -3.04
C ALA A 57 18.60 -3.80 -4.08
N TYR A 58 19.58 -4.71 -4.05
CA TYR A 58 19.61 -5.90 -4.89
C TYR A 58 18.42 -6.83 -4.60
N GLN A 59 18.13 -7.13 -3.33
CA GLN A 59 17.00 -7.96 -2.93
C GLN A 59 15.65 -7.38 -3.41
N LEU A 60 15.43 -6.09 -3.21
CA LEU A 60 14.22 -5.42 -3.69
C LEU A 60 14.13 -5.42 -5.22
N SER A 61 15.25 -5.22 -5.91
CA SER A 61 15.29 -5.27 -7.37
C SER A 61 15.00 -6.68 -7.90
N TYR A 62 15.50 -7.71 -7.22
CA TYR A 62 15.21 -9.11 -7.53
C TYR A 62 13.71 -9.43 -7.37
N LEU A 63 13.10 -9.01 -6.26
CA LEU A 63 11.66 -9.20 -6.03
C LEU A 63 10.83 -8.45 -7.08
N LYS A 64 11.21 -7.21 -7.40
CA LYS A 64 10.54 -6.41 -8.43
C LYS A 64 10.63 -7.04 -9.82
N ALA A 65 11.74 -7.69 -10.15
CA ALA A 65 11.95 -8.32 -11.45
C ALA A 65 11.21 -9.67 -11.59
N ASN A 66 11.25 -10.50 -10.54
CA ASN A 66 10.74 -11.89 -10.60
C ASN A 66 9.33 -12.05 -10.04
N TYR A 67 8.95 -11.21 -9.07
CA TYR A 67 7.65 -11.24 -8.38
C TYR A 67 6.99 -9.85 -8.37
N PRO A 68 6.78 -9.22 -9.55
CA PRO A 68 6.31 -7.83 -9.62
C PRO A 68 4.97 -7.64 -8.94
N HIS A 69 4.03 -8.57 -9.08
CA HIS A 69 2.69 -8.47 -8.48
C HIS A 69 2.76 -8.42 -6.94
N LEU A 70 3.57 -9.27 -6.30
CA LEU A 70 3.81 -9.23 -4.85
C LEU A 70 4.51 -7.92 -4.44
N PHE A 71 5.57 -7.56 -5.16
CA PHE A 71 6.34 -6.35 -4.88
C PHE A 71 5.47 -5.09 -4.92
N TYR A 72 4.66 -4.92 -5.97
CA TYR A 72 3.83 -3.74 -6.11
C TYR A 72 2.64 -3.73 -5.15
N THR A 73 2.07 -4.88 -4.81
CA THR A 73 1.03 -4.96 -3.76
C THR A 73 1.55 -4.44 -2.42
N GLU A 74 2.71 -4.93 -1.98
CA GLU A 74 3.33 -4.48 -0.72
C GLU A 74 3.80 -3.02 -0.80
N LEU A 75 4.36 -2.61 -1.94
CA LEU A 75 4.78 -1.22 -2.14
C LEU A 75 3.60 -0.25 -2.05
N LEU A 76 2.46 -0.59 -2.66
CA LEU A 76 1.22 0.20 -2.59
C LEU A 76 0.65 0.22 -1.17
N SER A 77 0.62 -0.93 -0.49
CA SER A 77 0.19 -1.02 0.92
C SER A 77 1.08 -0.21 1.86
N SER A 78 2.38 -0.08 1.59
CA SER A 78 3.32 0.69 2.42
C SER A 78 3.08 2.21 2.40
N VAL A 79 2.31 2.71 1.42
CA VAL A 79 2.02 4.14 1.25
C VAL A 79 0.54 4.49 1.38
N LEU A 80 -0.25 3.63 2.02
CA LEU A 80 -1.63 3.91 2.36
C LEU A 80 -1.75 5.26 3.09
N GLY A 81 -2.64 6.12 2.60
CA GLY A 81 -2.82 7.49 3.09
C GLY A 81 -1.96 8.56 2.40
N SER A 82 -1.02 8.18 1.53
CA SER A 82 -0.26 9.12 0.70
C SER A 82 -0.75 9.11 -0.76
N ASP A 83 -1.62 10.06 -1.10
CA ASP A 83 -2.20 10.18 -2.46
C ASP A 83 -1.11 10.37 -3.54
N VAL A 84 -0.08 11.16 -3.23
CA VAL A 84 1.01 11.47 -4.16
C VAL A 84 1.80 10.21 -4.51
N LYS A 85 2.25 9.45 -3.50
CA LYS A 85 3.02 8.21 -3.72
C LYS A 85 2.16 7.12 -4.34
N THR A 86 0.91 6.99 -3.89
CA THR A 86 -0.05 6.03 -4.45
C THR A 86 -0.22 6.25 -5.96
N ARG A 87 -0.41 7.51 -6.38
CA ARG A 87 -0.52 7.84 -7.81
C ARG A 87 0.75 7.49 -8.59
N GLN A 88 1.93 7.83 -8.06
CA GLN A 88 3.21 7.51 -8.70
C GLN A 88 3.38 6.00 -8.91
N TYR A 89 3.02 5.18 -7.92
CA TYR A 89 3.14 3.73 -8.00
C TYR A 89 2.09 3.09 -8.90
N ILE A 90 0.85 3.60 -8.91
CA ILE A 90 -0.18 3.18 -9.87
C ILE A 90 0.27 3.45 -11.32
N ASP A 91 0.84 4.62 -11.58
CA ASP A 91 1.35 4.96 -12.91
C ASP A 91 2.56 4.10 -13.31
N GLU A 92 3.37 3.68 -12.33
CA GLU A 92 4.44 2.70 -12.57
C GLU A 92 3.89 1.31 -12.89
N CYS A 93 2.90 0.83 -12.13
CA CYS A 93 2.23 -0.45 -12.37
C CYS A 93 1.69 -0.50 -13.80
N ARG A 94 1.04 0.57 -14.25
CA ARG A 94 0.55 0.71 -15.64
C ARG A 94 1.67 0.61 -16.66
N ARG A 95 2.79 1.34 -16.45
CA ARG A 95 3.97 1.28 -17.34
C ARG A 95 4.61 -0.11 -17.39
N ARG A 96 4.47 -0.90 -16.34
CA ARG A 96 5.03 -2.26 -16.19
C ARG A 96 4.03 -3.37 -16.54
N ASN A 97 2.85 -3.03 -17.08
CA ASN A 97 1.76 -3.96 -17.37
C ASN A 97 1.30 -4.80 -16.15
N VAL A 98 1.41 -4.24 -14.95
CA VAL A 98 0.89 -4.83 -13.73
C VAL A 98 -0.58 -4.46 -13.61
N SER A 99 -1.43 -5.49 -13.66
CA SER A 99 -2.89 -5.31 -13.68
C SER A 99 -3.43 -4.88 -12.33
N LEU A 100 -4.20 -3.80 -12.32
CA LEU A 100 -4.91 -3.29 -11.15
C LEU A 100 -6.42 -3.48 -11.35
N LEU A 101 -7.08 -4.13 -10.41
CA LEU A 101 -8.52 -4.29 -10.37
C LEU A 101 -9.14 -3.20 -9.51
N SER A 102 -10.26 -2.64 -9.96
CA SER A 102 -11.02 -1.64 -9.20
C SER A 102 -11.48 -2.18 -7.85
N VAL A 103 -11.90 -1.28 -6.97
CA VAL A 103 -12.60 -1.68 -5.74
C VAL A 103 -13.82 -2.54 -6.08
N ASN A 104 -14.07 -3.56 -5.27
CA ASN A 104 -15.18 -4.48 -5.41
C ASN A 104 -15.65 -4.91 -4.01
N LEU A 105 -16.94 -4.82 -3.73
CA LEU A 105 -17.48 -5.07 -2.40
C LEU A 105 -17.25 -6.51 -1.91
N ASP A 106 -17.18 -7.47 -2.84
CA ASP A 106 -17.02 -8.90 -2.54
C ASP A 106 -15.55 -9.32 -2.41
N HIS A 107 -14.62 -8.59 -3.03
CA HIS A 107 -13.20 -8.99 -3.10
C HIS A 107 -12.21 -7.99 -2.51
N SER A 108 -12.56 -6.71 -2.34
CA SER A 108 -11.64 -5.71 -1.79
C SER A 108 -11.49 -5.85 -0.28
N HIS A 109 -10.33 -5.44 0.22
CA HIS A 109 -9.99 -5.44 1.64
C HIS A 109 -9.64 -4.03 2.12
N SER A 110 -9.22 -3.91 3.38
CA SER A 110 -8.70 -2.66 3.94
C SER A 110 -7.36 -2.19 3.36
N ALA A 111 -6.54 -3.11 2.83
CA ALA A 111 -5.25 -2.84 2.16
C ALA A 111 -5.18 -3.49 0.76
N TYR A 112 -4.17 -3.13 -0.03
CA TYR A 112 -3.98 -3.73 -1.36
C TYR A 112 -3.73 -5.23 -1.19
N THR A 113 -4.39 -6.03 -2.01
CA THR A 113 -4.34 -7.49 -1.95
C THR A 113 -4.12 -8.06 -3.34
N LEU A 114 -3.62 -9.30 -3.38
CA LEU A 114 -3.53 -10.05 -4.63
C LEU A 114 -4.83 -10.82 -4.87
N ASP A 115 -5.36 -10.66 -6.07
CA ASP A 115 -6.49 -11.40 -6.63
C ASP A 115 -5.95 -12.17 -7.84
N GLY A 116 -5.45 -13.39 -7.55
CA GLY A 116 -4.59 -14.14 -8.47
C GLY A 116 -3.29 -13.39 -8.77
N VAL A 117 -3.10 -13.00 -10.03
CA VAL A 117 -1.92 -12.24 -10.50
C VAL A 117 -2.18 -10.73 -10.64
N LYS A 118 -3.36 -10.27 -10.22
CA LYS A 118 -3.78 -8.87 -10.32
C LYS A 118 -3.84 -8.25 -8.93
N ILE A 119 -3.63 -6.95 -8.85
CA ILE A 119 -3.65 -6.20 -7.60
C ILE A 119 -5.05 -5.61 -7.42
N ARG A 120 -5.74 -5.97 -6.34
CA ARG A 120 -7.05 -5.43 -5.99
C ARG A 120 -6.90 -4.15 -5.18
N MET A 121 -7.57 -3.09 -5.63
CA MET A 121 -7.64 -1.83 -4.89
C MET A 121 -8.42 -1.99 -3.57
N PRO A 122 -7.95 -1.41 -2.46
CA PRO A 122 -8.64 -1.48 -1.17
C PRO A 122 -9.78 -0.48 -1.06
N PHE A 123 -10.71 -0.70 -0.12
CA PHE A 123 -11.75 0.28 0.19
C PHE A 123 -11.18 1.61 0.70
N THR A 124 -10.02 1.58 1.36
CA THR A 124 -9.33 2.77 1.90
C THR A 124 -8.80 3.72 0.84
N ILE A 125 -8.74 3.30 -0.44
CA ILE A 125 -8.44 4.21 -1.55
C ILE A 125 -9.59 5.18 -1.84
N ILE A 126 -10.81 4.84 -1.41
CA ILE A 126 -11.98 5.66 -1.61
C ILE A 126 -11.95 6.78 -0.56
N LYS A 127 -11.76 8.01 -1.02
CA LYS A 127 -11.73 9.18 -0.15
C LYS A 127 -13.02 9.26 0.69
N GLY A 128 -12.86 9.23 2.01
CA GLY A 128 -13.97 9.26 2.98
C GLY A 128 -14.31 7.90 3.59
N ILE A 129 -13.78 6.79 3.06
CA ILE A 129 -13.85 5.48 3.73
C ILE A 129 -12.63 5.33 4.64
N SER A 130 -12.86 5.27 5.95
CA SER A 130 -11.79 5.06 6.92
C SER A 130 -11.35 3.60 6.97
N GLY A 131 -10.13 3.35 7.47
CA GLY A 131 -9.65 1.99 7.72
C GLY A 131 -10.48 1.21 8.74
N THR A 132 -11.27 1.89 9.58
CA THR A 132 -12.24 1.22 10.46
C THR A 132 -13.43 0.72 9.67
N ILE A 133 -14.08 1.57 8.86
CA ILE A 133 -15.22 1.15 8.02
C ILE A 133 -14.82 0.05 7.04
N ALA A 134 -13.63 0.15 6.44
CA ALA A 134 -13.13 -0.89 5.54
C ALA A 134 -13.00 -2.26 6.24
N ARG A 135 -12.53 -2.28 7.49
CA ARG A 135 -12.41 -3.50 8.30
C ARG A 135 -13.77 -4.04 8.75
N GLU A 136 -14.73 -3.19 9.05
CA GLU A 136 -16.11 -3.63 9.37
C GLU A 136 -16.76 -4.32 8.17
N ILE A 137 -16.61 -3.75 6.96
CA ILE A 137 -17.09 -4.39 5.72
C ILE A 137 -16.42 -5.76 5.52
N GLU A 138 -15.10 -5.83 5.70
CA GLU A 138 -14.33 -7.05 5.56
C GLU A 138 -14.71 -8.13 6.59
N ALA A 139 -14.87 -7.75 7.85
CA ALA A 139 -15.26 -8.66 8.93
C ALA A 139 -16.68 -9.20 8.70
N GLU A 140 -17.63 -8.33 8.37
CA GLU A 140 -19.00 -8.72 8.07
C GLU A 140 -19.06 -9.72 6.90
N ARG A 141 -18.32 -9.45 5.82
CA ARG A 141 -18.21 -10.38 4.68
C ARG A 141 -17.55 -11.70 5.06
N SER A 142 -16.53 -11.66 5.92
CA SER A 142 -15.84 -12.87 6.38
C SER A 142 -16.74 -13.77 7.23
N GLU A 143 -17.64 -13.20 8.01
CA GLU A 143 -18.55 -13.95 8.90
C GLU A 143 -19.79 -14.47 8.15
N ASN A 144 -20.33 -13.69 7.22
CA ASN A 144 -21.62 -13.98 6.58
C ASN A 144 -21.53 -14.33 5.08
N GLY A 145 -20.32 -14.32 4.50
CA GLY A 145 -20.06 -14.63 3.09
C GLY A 145 -20.40 -13.50 2.12
N SER A 146 -20.39 -13.81 0.83
CA SER A 146 -20.69 -12.84 -0.25
C SER A 146 -22.10 -12.24 -0.13
N TYR A 147 -22.26 -11.01 -0.61
CA TYR A 147 -23.58 -10.38 -0.62
C TYR A 147 -24.40 -10.85 -1.82
N LYS A 148 -25.65 -11.23 -1.56
CA LYS A 148 -26.52 -11.83 -2.57
C LYS A 148 -27.15 -10.80 -3.50
N SER A 149 -27.36 -9.59 -3.00
CA SER A 149 -28.02 -8.50 -3.72
C SER A 149 -27.62 -7.14 -3.15
N PHE A 150 -28.04 -6.07 -3.84
CA PHE A 150 -27.87 -4.70 -3.37
C PHE A 150 -28.54 -4.46 -2.01
N TYR A 151 -29.78 -4.94 -1.82
CA TYR A 151 -30.50 -4.77 -0.56
C TYR A 151 -29.92 -5.63 0.57
N ASP A 152 -29.43 -6.84 0.26
CA ASP A 152 -28.68 -7.68 1.21
C ASP A 152 -27.43 -6.95 1.71
N ALA A 153 -26.62 -6.41 0.79
CA ALA A 153 -25.43 -5.65 1.13
C ALA A 153 -25.74 -4.41 1.96
N VAL A 154 -26.70 -3.59 1.53
CA VAL A 154 -27.07 -2.39 2.30
C VAL A 154 -27.56 -2.76 3.69
N SER A 155 -28.35 -3.82 3.82
CA SER A 155 -28.90 -4.25 5.12
C SER A 155 -27.82 -4.74 6.08
N ARG A 156 -26.95 -5.64 5.62
CA ARG A 156 -25.84 -6.20 6.38
C ARG A 156 -24.83 -5.13 6.78
N LEU A 157 -24.45 -4.27 5.85
CA LEU A 157 -23.47 -3.21 6.11
C LEU A 157 -24.04 -2.09 6.99
N ASN A 158 -25.35 -1.78 6.87
CA ASN A 158 -26.00 -0.83 7.77
C ASN A 158 -26.04 -1.34 9.23
N LEU A 159 -26.06 -2.65 9.44
CA LEU A 159 -26.00 -3.25 10.79
C LEU A 159 -24.65 -2.97 11.46
N VAL A 160 -23.54 -3.05 10.72
CA VAL A 160 -22.17 -2.83 11.21
C VAL A 160 -21.72 -1.37 11.13
N GLY A 161 -22.64 -0.43 10.90
CA GLY A 161 -22.38 1.01 11.01
C GLY A 161 -21.99 1.72 9.71
N VAL A 162 -22.13 1.06 8.55
CA VAL A 162 -21.99 1.73 7.25
C VAL A 162 -23.18 2.65 7.01
N LYS A 163 -22.92 3.96 7.09
CA LYS A 163 -23.89 5.04 6.85
C LYS A 163 -24.14 5.31 5.36
N LYS A 164 -25.24 6.02 5.06
CA LYS A 164 -25.64 6.48 3.71
C LYS A 164 -24.48 7.10 2.92
N SER A 165 -23.74 8.02 3.53
CA SER A 165 -22.61 8.69 2.89
C SER A 165 -21.53 7.72 2.42
N HIS A 166 -21.28 6.64 3.15
CA HIS A 166 -20.31 5.62 2.74
C HIS A 166 -20.84 4.78 1.57
N PHE A 167 -22.13 4.42 1.56
CA PHE A 167 -22.73 3.74 0.42
C PHE A 167 -22.66 4.59 -0.85
N GLU A 168 -22.96 5.88 -0.77
CA GLU A 168 -22.80 6.78 -1.92
C GLU A 168 -21.37 6.79 -2.46
N MET A 169 -20.37 6.78 -1.56
CA MET A 169 -18.95 6.70 -1.95
C MET A 169 -18.60 5.35 -2.59
N LEU A 170 -19.07 4.24 -2.02
CA LEU A 170 -18.85 2.88 -2.53
C LEU A 170 -19.48 2.71 -3.92
N ILE A 171 -20.70 3.20 -4.13
CA ILE A 171 -21.39 3.17 -5.42
C ILE A 171 -20.63 4.03 -6.44
N LYS A 172 -20.30 5.28 -6.10
CA LYS A 172 -19.55 6.18 -7.00
C LYS A 172 -18.17 5.65 -7.38
N ALA A 173 -17.52 4.93 -6.48
CA ALA A 173 -16.23 4.29 -6.72
C ALA A 173 -16.32 2.98 -7.54
N GLY A 174 -17.53 2.45 -7.75
CA GLY A 174 -17.75 1.20 -8.47
C GLY A 174 -17.60 -0.07 -7.65
N ALA A 175 -17.50 0.03 -6.33
CA ALA A 175 -17.36 -1.13 -5.48
C ALA A 175 -18.59 -2.05 -5.57
N MET A 176 -19.78 -1.49 -5.84
CA MET A 176 -21.05 -2.22 -5.91
C MET A 176 -21.45 -2.60 -7.35
N ASP A 177 -20.60 -2.35 -8.36
CA ASP A 177 -20.93 -2.62 -9.77
C ASP A 177 -21.15 -4.12 -10.06
N TYR A 178 -20.62 -5.01 -9.23
CA TYR A 178 -20.76 -6.46 -9.41
C TYR A 178 -22.20 -6.97 -9.25
N PHE A 179 -23.11 -6.16 -8.71
CA PHE A 179 -24.56 -6.46 -8.70
C PHE A 179 -25.22 -6.32 -10.09
N GLY A 180 -24.50 -5.81 -11.09
CA GLY A 180 -25.01 -5.67 -12.46
C GLY A 180 -26.02 -4.53 -12.64
N ALA A 181 -26.19 -3.66 -11.64
CA ALA A 181 -27.05 -2.49 -11.68
C ALA A 181 -26.27 -1.23 -12.09
N ASN A 182 -26.94 -0.30 -12.78
CA ASN A 182 -26.38 1.03 -13.03
C ASN A 182 -26.18 1.79 -11.71
N ARG A 183 -25.07 2.54 -11.59
CA ARG A 183 -24.74 3.33 -10.40
C ARG A 183 -25.79 4.38 -10.09
N GLU A 184 -26.40 5.00 -11.12
CA GLU A 184 -27.48 5.97 -10.94
C GLU A 184 -28.72 5.34 -10.30
N SER A 185 -29.13 4.17 -10.79
CA SER A 185 -30.24 3.42 -10.21
C SER A 185 -29.92 2.98 -8.77
N MET A 186 -28.69 2.52 -8.49
CA MET A 186 -28.27 2.20 -7.11
C MET A 186 -28.33 3.43 -6.19
N LEU A 187 -27.93 4.61 -6.67
CA LEU A 187 -28.02 5.85 -5.89
C LEU A 187 -29.48 6.27 -5.64
N ALA A 188 -30.36 6.14 -6.65
CA ALA A 188 -31.78 6.45 -6.53
C ALA A 188 -32.49 5.49 -5.54
N SER A 189 -32.17 4.21 -5.59
CA SER A 189 -32.73 3.17 -4.72
C SER A 189 -32.08 3.13 -3.32
N LEU A 190 -31.00 3.86 -3.07
CA LEU A 190 -30.27 3.79 -1.80
C LEU A 190 -31.13 4.17 -0.58
N GLU A 191 -31.97 5.20 -0.71
CA GLU A 191 -32.85 5.62 0.39
C GLU A 191 -33.87 4.53 0.73
N GLU A 192 -34.43 3.88 -0.29
CA GLU A 192 -35.33 2.75 -0.12
C GLU A 192 -34.62 1.54 0.51
N ALA A 193 -33.39 1.22 0.05
CA ALA A 193 -32.61 0.13 0.60
C ALA A 193 -32.27 0.34 2.09
N ILE A 194 -31.98 1.58 2.49
CA ILE A 194 -31.78 1.92 3.91
C ILE A 194 -33.08 1.80 4.71
N ARG A 195 -34.23 2.20 4.14
CA ARG A 195 -35.54 1.99 4.80
C ARG A 195 -35.82 0.50 4.98
N TYR A 196 -35.60 -0.30 3.94
CA TYR A 196 -35.73 -1.75 4.01
C TYR A 196 -34.84 -2.35 5.11
N ALA A 197 -33.55 -1.97 5.13
CA ALA A 197 -32.58 -2.38 6.15
C ALA A 197 -33.06 -2.06 7.58
N ASN A 198 -33.69 -0.91 7.79
CA ASN A 198 -34.23 -0.51 9.09
C ASN A 198 -35.49 -1.29 9.49
N ILE A 199 -36.34 -1.66 8.54
CA ILE A 199 -37.56 -2.46 8.80
C ILE A 199 -37.19 -3.89 9.22
N ILE A 200 -36.21 -4.50 8.54
CA ILE A 200 -35.80 -5.88 8.85
C ILE A 200 -34.85 -5.98 10.05
N LYS A 201 -34.36 -4.84 10.57
CA LYS A 201 -33.51 -4.78 11.74
C LYS A 201 -34.36 -4.98 13.00
N VAL A 202 -34.10 -6.08 13.70
CA VAL A 202 -34.76 -6.38 14.97
C VAL A 202 -33.74 -6.44 16.10
N GLU A 203 -34.18 -6.06 17.29
CA GLU A 203 -33.39 -6.17 18.51
C GLU A 203 -33.87 -7.39 19.30
N LYS A 204 -32.96 -8.35 19.52
CA LYS A 204 -33.22 -9.56 20.29
C LYS A 204 -32.07 -9.76 21.28
N ASP A 205 -32.39 -9.92 22.55
CA ASP A 205 -31.41 -10.13 23.62
C ASP A 205 -30.30 -9.05 23.68
N GLY A 206 -30.68 -7.79 23.41
CA GLY A 206 -29.75 -6.64 23.37
C GLY A 206 -28.79 -6.63 22.18
N ARG A 207 -28.99 -7.53 21.20
CA ARG A 207 -28.22 -7.59 19.95
C ARG A 207 -29.11 -7.23 18.77
N LYS A 208 -28.56 -6.42 17.86
CA LYS A 208 -29.21 -6.11 16.59
C LYS A 208 -28.97 -7.25 15.60
N GLN A 209 -30.02 -7.74 14.96
CA GLN A 209 -29.96 -8.80 13.96
C GLN A 209 -30.90 -8.48 12.78
N LEU A 210 -30.70 -9.12 11.63
CA LEU A 210 -31.56 -8.97 10.46
C LEU A 210 -32.57 -10.10 10.40
N ASN A 211 -33.85 -9.77 10.19
CA ASN A 211 -34.91 -10.73 9.93
C ASN A 211 -35.55 -10.48 8.56
N PHE A 212 -35.03 -11.16 7.54
CA PHE A 212 -35.50 -11.07 6.15
C PHE A 212 -36.92 -11.62 5.93
N SER A 213 -37.54 -12.30 6.91
CA SER A 213 -38.91 -12.80 6.77
C SER A 213 -39.97 -11.73 7.05
N LEU A 214 -39.59 -10.56 7.57
CA LEU A 214 -40.54 -9.51 7.95
C LEU A 214 -41.19 -8.83 6.75
N ILE A 215 -40.41 -8.63 5.68
CA ILE A 215 -40.86 -8.01 4.45
C ILE A 215 -40.02 -8.54 3.30
N SER A 216 -40.68 -8.81 2.17
CA SER A 216 -40.01 -9.24 0.94
C SER A 216 -39.01 -8.19 0.46
N GLU A 217 -37.88 -8.64 -0.06
CA GLU A 217 -36.90 -7.75 -0.69
C GLU A 217 -37.54 -6.95 -1.83
N PRO A 218 -37.32 -5.63 -1.91
CA PRO A 218 -37.82 -4.82 -3.00
C PRO A 218 -37.21 -5.27 -4.34
N ILE A 219 -38.01 -5.20 -5.41
CA ILE A 219 -37.51 -5.50 -6.75
C ILE A 219 -36.66 -4.33 -7.21
N PHE A 220 -35.41 -4.60 -7.57
CA PHE A 220 -34.51 -3.58 -8.11
C PHE A 220 -35.00 -3.12 -9.49
N THR A 221 -35.63 -1.95 -9.56
CA THR A 221 -36.01 -1.32 -10.83
C THR A 221 -34.83 -0.54 -11.40
N GLN A 222 -34.32 -0.99 -12.55
CA GLN A 222 -33.38 -0.22 -13.34
C GLN A 222 -34.13 0.88 -14.10
N SER A 223 -33.69 2.13 -13.93
CA SER A 223 -34.20 3.33 -14.59
C SER A 223 -33.39 3.63 -15.85
#